data_AF-A0A7I8MTH6-F1
#
_entry.id   AF-A0A7I8MTH6-F1
#
_cell.length_a   1.000
_cell.length_b   1.000
_cell.length_c   1.000
_cell.angle_alpha   90.00
_cell.angle_beta   90.00
_cell.angle_gamma   90.00
#
_symmetry.space_group_name_H-M   'P 1'
#
loop_
_entity.id
_entity.type
_entity.pdbx_description
1 polymer ?
#
loop_
_entity_poly.entity_id
_entity_poly.type
_entity_poly.pdbx_seq_one_letter_code
_entity_poly.pdbx_strand_id
1 'polypeptide(L)'
;MQRGLQIEGTFVFFMDLSRDYFLGHVMAGIGKQDVRERLSEDAGMTADCDGFESRYGTDNVWICFDLQKLYTRFVKGIRQMQRSFGPEDAPGDAQLREWFHDRLCEPSAPIRWGSGSFRQAASELLGSILKDQPELVTTYRKLALEKARDVSFKRNQHVRNSLVSNLLDLLQWLGERRVAIRDLKPDNLFVSGDPSRYPLFLSSAQDFSVGLIDLETAIICPTSPETPYPQPQLGGTPTYATPSHFIPNKLLGEWFPDLGQIFFMQDWYALIGIVFTVVTGERLFQRTAELFGGIIYSLKQSKTQNKPVDQIYWSCNDRFWLMARDEFNKKTARNAPFLTTVIAEAPEPILEQLRSFLVEAISTQSSRVDDAVTNQSLIRNEEARRKFRGCSSRAVMQAIEKSHRGKSPQSERFIAFCQELAAMKLRQERLQHLNETFLSQLPRYPVKDLLEAMFERVATVMGGDMEPLPDTAVTTVPDTEGEPAMKMDKSTLEFTHSTESG
;
A
#
# COMPACT_ATOMS: atom_id res chain seq x y z
N MET A 1 -2.72 21.71 -41.21
CA MET A 1 -2.38 21.61 -39.78
C MET A 1 -1.78 20.25 -39.35
N GLN A 2 -1.85 19.16 -40.13
CA GLN A 2 -1.36 17.83 -39.71
C GLN A 2 0.14 17.53 -39.95
N ARG A 3 0.89 18.36 -40.70
CA ARG A 3 2.33 18.11 -40.98
C ARG A 3 3.28 18.53 -39.85
N GLY A 4 2.81 19.27 -38.83
CA GLY A 4 3.65 19.77 -37.73
C GLY A 4 3.79 18.81 -36.54
N LEU A 5 3.12 17.66 -36.56
CA LEU A 5 3.10 16.67 -35.48
C LEU A 5 3.92 15.41 -35.80
N GLN A 6 4.76 15.47 -36.84
CA GLN A 6 5.59 14.33 -37.25
C GLN A 6 7.07 14.74 -37.24
N ILE A 7 7.88 13.98 -36.50
CA ILE A 7 9.34 13.99 -36.61
C ILE A 7 9.73 12.63 -37.17
N GLU A 8 10.48 12.62 -38.28
CA GLU A 8 10.94 11.40 -38.97
C GLU A 8 9.82 10.39 -39.32
N GLY A 9 8.62 10.88 -39.62
CA GLY A 9 7.48 10.03 -40.01
C GLY A 9 6.77 9.35 -38.83
N THR A 10 7.20 9.61 -37.59
CA THR A 10 6.51 9.18 -36.37
C THR A 10 5.68 10.33 -35.80
N PHE A 11 4.46 10.04 -35.36
CA PHE A 11 3.64 11.04 -34.65
C PHE A 11 4.30 11.36 -33.31
N VAL A 12 4.64 12.63 -33.12
CA VAL A 12 5.14 13.16 -31.85
C VAL A 12 4.00 13.93 -31.21
N PHE A 13 3.43 13.36 -30.15
CA PHE A 13 2.49 14.07 -29.29
C PHE A 13 3.30 14.95 -28.32
N PHE A 14 3.35 16.25 -28.59
CA PHE A 14 3.80 17.21 -27.60
C PHE A 14 2.66 17.41 -26.59
N MET A 15 2.69 16.65 -25.49
CA MET A 15 1.90 17.02 -24.32
C MET A 15 2.50 18.29 -23.73
N ASP A 16 1.65 19.27 -23.44
CA ASP A 16 2.03 20.41 -22.62
C ASP A 16 2.11 19.95 -21.16
N LEU A 17 3.20 19.25 -20.82
CA LEU A 17 3.53 18.73 -19.48
C LEU A 17 3.63 19.86 -18.42
N SER A 18 3.49 21.12 -18.83
CA SER A 18 3.36 22.25 -17.90
C SER A 18 1.94 22.45 -17.35
N ARG A 19 0.92 21.80 -17.94
CA ARG A 19 -0.50 21.94 -17.56
C ARG A 19 -1.07 20.76 -16.77
N ASP A 20 -0.64 19.55 -17.10
CA ASP A 20 -1.13 18.32 -16.47
C ASP A 20 -0.13 17.80 -15.42
N TYR A 21 -0.64 17.22 -14.33
CA TYR A 21 0.19 16.77 -13.21
C TYR A 21 0.26 15.24 -13.16
N PHE A 22 1.46 14.66 -13.14
CA PHE A 22 1.64 13.23 -12.89
C PHE A 22 1.04 12.82 -11.55
N LEU A 23 0.37 11.68 -11.50
CA LEU A 23 -0.26 11.17 -10.28
C LEU A 23 0.79 10.97 -9.19
N GLY A 24 1.99 10.47 -9.54
CA GLY A 24 3.12 10.38 -8.61
C GLY A 24 3.48 11.71 -7.93
N HIS A 25 3.41 12.83 -8.67
CA HIS A 25 3.66 14.17 -8.12
C HIS A 25 2.53 14.64 -7.20
N VAL A 26 1.27 14.44 -7.62
CA VAL A 26 0.08 14.76 -6.82
C VAL A 26 0.11 14.01 -5.48
N MET A 27 0.45 12.72 -5.50
CA MET A 27 0.57 11.88 -4.31
C MET A 27 1.67 12.38 -3.36
N ALA A 28 2.83 12.81 -3.89
CA ALA A 28 3.91 13.36 -3.09
C ALA A 28 3.52 14.68 -2.41
N GLY A 29 2.76 15.54 -3.10
CA GLY A 29 2.26 16.81 -2.58
C GLY A 29 1.28 16.65 -1.42
N ILE A 30 0.34 15.69 -1.53
CA ILE A 30 -0.66 15.40 -0.48
C ILE A 30 0.00 14.86 0.81
N GLY A 31 1.13 14.14 0.69
CA GLY A 31 1.75 13.43 1.81
C GLY A 31 2.81 14.21 2.61
N LYS A 32 3.73 14.92 1.95
CA LYS A 32 4.98 15.40 2.61
C LYS A 32 5.00 16.88 3.00
N GLN A 33 4.41 17.77 2.20
CA GLN A 33 4.47 19.20 2.46
C GLN A 33 3.58 19.61 3.64
N ASP A 34 2.38 19.03 3.75
CA ASP A 34 1.42 19.39 4.80
C ASP A 34 1.88 18.91 6.18
N VAL A 35 2.48 17.72 6.33
CA VAL A 35 2.93 17.23 7.66
C VAL A 35 3.99 18.14 8.30
N ARG A 36 4.94 18.67 7.52
CA ARG A 36 5.99 19.57 8.04
C ARG A 36 5.41 20.92 8.46
N GLU A 37 4.51 21.47 7.66
CA GLU A 37 3.77 22.69 8.01
C GLU A 37 2.96 22.48 9.30
N ARG A 38 2.28 21.33 9.45
CA ARG A 38 1.52 21.02 10.67
C ARG A 38 2.40 20.88 11.90
N LEU A 39 3.59 20.28 11.77
CA LEU A 39 4.55 20.26 12.87
C LEU A 39 4.94 21.69 13.24
N SER A 40 5.23 22.57 12.28
CA SER A 40 5.61 23.96 12.58
C SER A 40 4.52 24.78 13.30
N GLU A 41 3.24 24.52 13.02
CA GLU A 41 2.11 25.13 13.73
C GLU A 41 2.08 24.79 15.23
N ASP A 42 2.74 23.72 15.65
CA ASP A 42 2.77 23.25 17.04
C ASP A 42 3.87 23.92 17.88
N ALA A 43 4.69 24.80 17.28
CA ALA A 43 5.75 25.53 17.98
C ALA A 43 5.24 26.33 19.20
N GLY A 44 4.02 26.87 19.12
CA GLY A 44 3.39 27.60 20.22
C GLY A 44 2.93 26.72 21.38
N MET A 45 2.70 25.42 21.15
CA MET A 45 2.04 24.52 22.12
C MET A 45 2.97 24.06 23.24
N THR A 46 4.28 24.17 23.05
CA THR A 46 5.26 23.89 24.10
C THR A 46 5.12 24.81 25.32
N ALA A 47 4.40 25.94 25.18
CA ALA A 47 4.14 26.90 26.24
C ALA A 47 2.67 26.93 26.72
N ASP A 48 1.79 26.12 26.11
CA ASP A 48 0.34 26.11 26.36
C ASP A 48 -0.09 24.69 26.76
N CYS A 49 -0.15 24.43 28.07
CA CYS A 49 -0.52 23.10 28.58
C CYS A 49 -1.96 22.71 28.24
N ASP A 50 -2.88 23.68 28.26
CA ASP A 50 -4.30 23.43 27.97
C ASP A 50 -4.48 23.12 26.48
N GLY A 51 -3.81 23.87 25.60
CA GLY A 51 -3.76 23.59 24.17
C GLY A 51 -3.08 22.26 23.85
N PHE A 52 -2.02 21.90 24.59
CA PHE A 52 -1.35 20.61 24.46
C PHE A 52 -2.27 19.46 24.86
N GLU A 53 -2.95 19.57 26.02
CA GLU A 53 -3.93 18.58 26.48
C GLU A 53 -5.05 18.40 25.46
N SER A 54 -5.61 19.50 24.95
CA SER A 54 -6.68 19.44 23.95
C SER A 54 -6.24 18.76 22.65
N ARG A 55 -4.97 18.88 22.25
CA ARG A 55 -4.47 18.31 20.99
C ARG A 55 -4.02 16.87 21.12
N TYR A 56 -3.34 16.55 22.20
CA TYR A 56 -2.62 15.30 22.42
C TYR A 56 -3.24 14.39 23.49
N GLY A 57 -4.25 14.86 24.22
CA GLY A 57 -4.95 14.13 25.26
C GLY A 57 -4.32 14.25 26.63
N THR A 58 -5.14 14.04 27.67
CA THR A 58 -4.79 14.16 29.08
C THR A 58 -3.63 13.23 29.49
N ASP A 59 -3.55 12.03 28.91
CA ASP A 59 -2.48 11.06 29.20
C ASP A 59 -1.08 11.53 28.77
N ASN A 60 -1.00 12.55 27.91
CA ASN A 60 0.26 13.06 27.35
C ASN A 60 0.69 14.42 27.93
N VAL A 61 -0.07 14.99 28.86
CA VAL A 61 0.19 16.34 29.40
C VAL A 61 1.55 16.46 30.09
N TRP A 62 2.04 15.37 30.70
CA TRP A 62 3.37 15.32 31.31
C TRP A 62 4.50 15.66 30.33
N ILE A 63 4.33 15.35 29.03
CA ILE A 63 5.29 15.68 27.97
C ILE A 63 5.44 17.21 27.86
N CYS A 64 4.33 17.95 27.92
CA CYS A 64 4.36 19.41 27.84
C CYS A 64 5.16 20.01 29.01
N PHE A 65 4.92 19.55 30.24
CA PHE A 65 5.65 20.02 31.41
C PHE A 65 7.16 19.75 31.31
N ASP A 66 7.56 18.59 30.83
CA ASP A 66 8.98 18.27 30.69
C ASP A 66 9.65 19.01 29.52
N LEU A 67 8.93 19.22 28.42
CA LEU A 67 9.40 20.08 27.33
C LEU A 67 9.58 21.54 27.78
N GLN A 68 8.69 22.06 28.64
CA GLN A 68 8.85 23.40 29.22
C GLN A 68 10.11 23.53 30.09
N LYS A 69 10.46 22.47 30.83
CA LYS A 69 11.73 22.43 31.59
C LYS A 69 12.94 22.50 30.66
N LEU A 70 12.92 21.75 29.55
CA LEU A 70 13.99 21.77 28.55
C LEU A 70 14.07 23.13 27.85
N TYR A 71 12.94 23.70 27.45
CA TYR A 71 12.88 25.03 26.85
C TYR A 71 13.42 26.10 27.82
N THR A 72 13.06 26.04 29.10
CA THR A 72 13.58 26.96 30.13
C THR A 72 15.09 26.84 30.29
N ARG A 73 15.66 25.61 30.25
CA ARG A 73 17.11 25.38 30.26
C ARG A 73 17.77 26.01 29.02
N PHE A 74 17.16 25.83 27.84
CA PHE A 74 17.65 26.38 26.60
C PHE A 74 17.67 27.91 26.62
N VAL A 75 16.57 28.57 26.99
CA VAL A 75 16.48 30.03 27.09
C VAL A 75 17.50 30.58 28.09
N LYS A 76 17.66 29.93 29.26
CA LYS A 76 18.67 30.32 30.24
C LYS A 76 20.09 30.24 29.67
N GLY A 77 20.41 29.16 28.95
CA GLY A 77 21.71 28.98 28.32
C GLY A 77 21.98 30.01 27.22
N ILE A 78 20.99 30.33 26.38
CA ILE A 78 21.11 31.38 25.37
C ILE A 78 21.35 32.76 26.01
N ARG A 79 20.56 33.11 27.03
CA ARG A 79 20.73 34.38 27.77
C ARG A 79 22.08 34.48 28.47
N GLN A 80 22.67 33.36 28.89
CA GLN A 80 24.02 33.33 29.43
C GLN A 80 25.07 33.56 28.34
N MET A 81 24.93 32.92 27.17
CA MET A 81 25.84 33.11 26.02
C MET A 81 25.80 34.54 25.49
N GLN A 82 24.63 35.20 25.47
CA GLN A 82 24.50 36.61 25.06
C GLN A 82 25.42 37.56 25.83
N ARG A 83 25.75 37.25 27.10
CA ARG A 83 26.71 38.05 27.88
C ARG A 83 28.13 38.01 27.32
N SER A 84 28.46 36.98 26.53
CA SER A 84 29.78 36.76 25.92
C SER A 84 29.86 37.18 24.46
N PHE A 85 28.73 37.22 23.74
CA PHE A 85 28.67 37.55 22.30
C PHE A 85 28.09 38.95 21.99
N GLY A 86 27.51 39.64 22.99
CA GLY A 86 27.00 41.00 22.84
C GLY A 86 25.50 41.07 22.48
N PRO A 87 24.88 42.28 22.58
CA PRO A 87 23.43 42.44 22.44
C PRO A 87 22.90 42.33 21.00
N GLU A 88 23.75 42.51 19.99
CA GLU A 88 23.34 42.44 18.57
C GLU A 88 22.95 41.01 18.12
N ASP A 89 23.46 40.00 18.82
CA ASP A 89 23.18 38.58 18.58
C ASP A 89 21.96 38.07 19.39
N ALA A 90 21.20 38.94 20.06
CA ALA A 90 20.11 38.52 20.95
C ALA A 90 18.81 38.14 20.19
N PRO A 91 18.44 36.84 20.12
CA PRO A 91 17.14 36.46 19.57
C PRO A 91 15.97 36.91 20.45
N GLY A 92 14.84 37.21 19.81
CA GLY A 92 13.57 37.40 20.49
C GLY A 92 12.97 36.08 21.01
N ASP A 93 12.04 36.16 21.95
CA ASP A 93 11.41 34.97 22.56
C ASP A 93 10.69 34.09 21.52
N ALA A 94 10.08 34.67 20.49
CA ALA A 94 9.45 33.93 19.39
C ALA A 94 10.48 33.09 18.59
N GLN A 95 11.65 33.66 18.30
CA GLN A 95 12.73 32.96 17.60
C GLN A 95 13.29 31.81 18.43
N LEU A 96 13.41 32.00 19.76
CA LEU A 96 13.84 30.93 20.66
C LEU A 96 12.86 29.75 20.67
N ARG A 97 11.54 30.03 20.64
CA ARG A 97 10.51 28.99 20.55
C ARG A 97 10.59 28.23 19.24
N GLU A 98 10.70 28.95 18.13
CA GLU A 98 10.86 28.37 16.80
C GLU A 98 12.08 27.46 16.73
N TRP A 99 13.27 27.92 17.18
CA TRP A 99 14.48 27.09 17.14
C TRP A 99 14.39 25.84 17.99
N PHE A 100 13.83 25.98 19.20
CA PHE A 100 13.63 24.85 20.10
C PHE A 100 12.71 23.81 19.45
N HIS A 101 11.57 24.26 18.91
CA HIS A 101 10.59 23.41 18.28
C HIS A 101 11.11 22.76 16.98
N ASP A 102 11.75 23.52 16.11
CA ASP A 102 12.34 23.03 14.86
C ASP A 102 13.37 21.93 15.15
N ARG A 103 14.23 22.11 16.15
CA ARG A 103 15.20 21.08 16.54
C ARG A 103 14.54 19.88 17.23
N LEU A 104 13.45 20.12 17.95
CA LEU A 104 12.65 19.07 18.55
C LEU A 104 12.01 18.19 17.48
N CYS A 105 11.60 18.73 16.33
CA CYS A 105 11.04 17.95 15.21
C CYS A 105 12.11 17.40 14.26
N GLU A 106 13.13 18.19 13.94
CA GLU A 106 14.19 17.88 12.97
C GLU A 106 15.58 18.06 13.63
N PRO A 107 16.31 16.97 13.93
CA PRO A 107 17.62 17.05 14.61
C PRO A 107 18.66 17.92 13.89
N SER A 108 18.54 18.07 12.57
CA SER A 108 19.43 18.84 11.70
C SER A 108 19.00 20.31 11.52
N ALA A 109 17.89 20.76 12.12
CA ALA A 109 17.35 22.10 11.88
C ALA A 109 18.37 23.20 12.24
N PRO A 110 18.73 24.08 11.29
CA PRO A 110 19.76 25.10 11.52
C PRO A 110 19.23 26.29 12.33
N ILE A 111 20.09 26.86 13.17
CA ILE A 111 19.84 28.16 13.80
C ILE A 111 20.17 29.25 12.78
N ARG A 112 19.23 30.16 12.52
CA ARG A 112 19.29 31.08 11.38
C ARG A 112 19.75 32.50 11.72
N TRP A 113 19.79 32.89 13.01
CA TRP A 113 20.16 34.24 13.45
C TRP A 113 21.46 34.28 14.24
N GLY A 114 22.17 35.40 14.14
CA GLY A 114 23.39 35.71 14.87
C GLY A 114 24.69 35.35 14.15
N SER A 115 25.81 35.73 14.76
CA SER A 115 27.16 35.41 14.29
C SER A 115 27.38 33.89 14.10
N GLY A 116 28.33 33.51 13.24
CA GLY A 116 28.61 32.08 12.96
C GLY A 116 29.00 31.29 14.21
N SER A 117 29.79 31.89 15.09
CA SER A 117 30.19 31.32 16.38
C SER A 117 29.01 31.19 17.35
N PHE A 118 28.14 32.22 17.43
CA PHE A 118 26.93 32.15 18.24
C PHE A 118 25.99 31.03 17.77
N ARG A 119 25.73 30.94 16.45
CA ARG A 119 24.88 29.90 15.86
C ARG A 119 25.38 28.50 16.17
N GLN A 120 26.70 28.27 16.08
CA GLN A 120 27.30 27.00 16.41
C GLN A 120 27.12 26.67 17.91
N ALA A 121 27.46 27.59 18.80
CA ALA A 121 27.34 27.39 20.24
C ALA A 121 25.88 27.13 20.68
N ALA A 122 24.93 27.88 20.11
CA ALA A 122 23.50 27.70 20.34
C ALA A 122 22.99 26.34 19.82
N SER A 123 23.50 25.88 18.66
CA SER A 123 23.17 24.57 18.10
C SER A 123 23.70 23.43 18.96
N GLU A 124 24.93 23.56 19.47
CA GLU A 124 25.54 22.58 20.37
C GLU A 124 24.81 22.52 21.72
N LEU A 125 24.45 23.67 22.29
CA LEU A 125 23.64 23.76 23.51
C LEU A 125 22.28 23.08 23.35
N LEU A 126 21.55 23.40 22.28
CA LEU A 126 20.24 22.81 22.05
C LEU A 126 20.35 21.29 21.79
N GLY A 127 21.39 20.88 21.06
CA GLY A 127 21.71 19.47 20.83
C GLY A 127 22.01 18.71 22.12
N SER A 128 22.75 19.29 23.07
CA SER A 128 23.04 18.63 24.36
C SER A 128 21.80 18.54 25.25
N ILE A 129 21.01 19.61 25.34
CA ILE A 129 19.77 19.63 26.14
C ILE A 129 18.79 18.55 25.68
N LEU A 130 18.62 18.38 24.36
CA LEU A 130 17.71 17.36 23.83
C LEU A 130 18.30 15.94 23.96
N LYS A 131 19.63 15.78 23.87
CA LYS A 131 20.31 14.50 24.10
C LYS A 131 20.24 14.03 25.56
N ASP A 132 20.08 14.95 26.52
CA ASP A 132 19.89 14.61 27.93
C ASP A 132 18.54 13.92 28.21
N GLN A 133 17.58 13.98 27.28
CA GLN A 133 16.23 13.43 27.43
C GLN A 133 15.76 12.70 26.15
N PRO A 134 16.44 11.63 25.73
CA PRO A 134 16.18 10.97 24.45
C PRO A 134 14.80 10.32 24.37
N GLU A 135 14.30 9.76 25.48
CA GLU A 135 12.98 9.12 25.55
C GLU A 135 11.84 10.12 25.40
N LEU A 136 11.92 11.26 26.10
CA LEU A 136 10.94 12.35 25.99
C LEU A 136 10.87 12.89 24.56
N VAL A 137 12.04 13.19 23.97
CA VAL A 137 12.12 13.73 22.61
C VAL A 137 11.57 12.73 21.59
N THR A 138 11.89 11.45 21.75
CA THR A 138 11.38 10.39 20.85
C THR A 138 9.86 10.23 21.00
N THR A 139 9.36 10.25 22.23
CA THR A 139 7.92 10.15 22.52
C THR A 139 7.16 11.34 21.93
N TYR A 140 7.63 12.56 22.17
CA TYR A 140 7.02 13.76 21.57
C TYR A 140 7.03 13.71 20.04
N ARG A 141 8.18 13.38 19.42
CA ARG A 141 8.28 13.30 17.95
C ARG A 141 7.27 12.32 17.37
N LYS A 142 7.14 11.15 17.98
CA LYS A 142 6.17 10.14 17.55
C LYS A 142 4.74 10.69 17.63
N LEU A 143 4.38 11.27 18.77
CA LEU A 143 3.07 11.83 19.04
C LEU A 143 2.72 13.00 18.10
N ALA A 144 3.63 13.96 17.94
CA ALA A 144 3.47 15.10 17.04
C ALA A 144 3.35 14.65 15.58
N LEU A 145 4.16 13.68 15.15
CA LEU A 145 4.11 13.13 13.80
C LEU A 145 2.79 12.38 13.53
N GLU A 146 2.33 11.56 14.48
CA GLU A 146 1.05 10.84 14.37
C GLU A 146 -0.11 11.83 14.27
N LYS A 147 -0.12 12.89 15.10
CA LYS A 147 -1.15 13.93 15.05
C LYS A 147 -1.12 14.74 13.76
N ALA A 148 0.06 15.18 13.34
CA ALA A 148 0.24 15.93 12.09
C ALA A 148 -0.23 15.11 10.88
N ARG A 149 0.04 13.80 10.87
CA ARG A 149 -0.47 12.87 9.86
C ARG A 149 -2.00 12.77 9.88
N ASP A 150 -2.63 12.60 11.04
CA ASP A 150 -4.09 12.53 11.15
C ASP A 150 -4.78 13.81 10.66
N VAL A 151 -4.26 14.98 11.07
CA VAL A 151 -4.80 16.28 10.65
C VAL A 151 -4.64 16.49 9.14
N SER A 152 -3.44 16.23 8.61
CA SER A 152 -3.16 16.35 7.17
C SER A 152 -4.00 15.36 6.35
N PHE A 153 -4.21 14.16 6.88
CA PHE A 153 -5.06 13.17 6.26
C PHE A 153 -6.50 13.67 6.13
N LYS A 154 -7.12 14.12 7.24
CA LYS A 154 -8.49 14.64 7.25
C LYS A 154 -8.67 15.83 6.32
N ARG A 155 -7.71 16.77 6.30
CA ARG A 155 -7.77 17.95 5.44
C ARG A 155 -7.81 17.59 3.95
N ASN A 156 -7.05 16.58 3.55
CA ASN A 156 -6.96 16.14 2.16
C ASN A 156 -7.86 14.91 1.87
N GLN A 157 -8.83 14.60 2.73
CA GLN A 157 -9.70 13.43 2.57
C GLN A 157 -10.52 13.50 1.27
N HIS A 158 -11.10 14.67 0.97
CA HIS A 158 -11.89 14.86 -0.26
C HIS A 158 -11.08 14.65 -1.53
N VAL A 159 -9.81 15.07 -1.52
CA VAL A 159 -8.88 14.84 -2.63
C VAL A 159 -8.63 13.34 -2.83
N ARG A 160 -8.40 12.59 -1.75
CA ARG A 160 -8.24 11.12 -1.82
C ARG A 160 -9.50 10.43 -2.31
N ASN A 161 -10.67 10.81 -1.81
CA ASN A 161 -11.96 10.28 -2.27
C ASN A 161 -12.11 10.46 -3.78
N SER A 162 -11.82 11.67 -4.27
CA SER A 162 -11.97 12.02 -5.69
C SER A 162 -10.96 11.32 -6.58
N LEU A 163 -9.70 11.22 -6.14
CA LEU A 163 -8.66 10.48 -6.87
C LEU A 163 -9.01 8.99 -6.99
N VAL A 164 -9.44 8.35 -5.90
CA VAL A 164 -9.82 6.93 -5.95
C VAL A 164 -11.03 6.70 -6.85
N SER A 165 -12.03 7.58 -6.80
CA SER A 165 -13.21 7.47 -7.68
C SER A 165 -12.81 7.54 -9.16
N ASN A 166 -12.02 8.56 -9.54
CA ASN A 166 -11.54 8.70 -10.92
C ASN A 166 -10.62 7.55 -11.38
N LEU A 167 -9.88 6.93 -10.46
CA LEU A 167 -9.08 5.74 -10.75
C LEU A 167 -9.97 4.52 -11.06
N LEU A 168 -11.10 4.38 -10.36
CA LEU A 168 -12.10 3.35 -10.64
C LEU A 168 -12.84 3.63 -11.97
N ASP A 169 -13.15 4.90 -12.25
CA ASP A 169 -13.70 5.32 -13.55
C ASP A 169 -12.77 4.95 -14.70
N LEU A 170 -11.45 5.21 -14.55
CA LEU A 170 -10.45 4.82 -15.54
C LEU A 170 -10.46 3.30 -15.79
N LEU A 171 -10.51 2.50 -14.72
CA LEU A 171 -10.53 1.04 -14.83
C LEU A 171 -11.78 0.53 -15.56
N GLN A 172 -12.93 1.12 -15.25
CA GLN A 172 -14.19 0.81 -15.94
C GLN A 172 -14.10 1.19 -17.42
N TRP A 173 -13.59 2.38 -17.73
CA TRP A 173 -13.43 2.86 -19.10
C TRP A 173 -12.52 1.95 -19.94
N LEU A 174 -11.40 1.49 -19.35
CA LEU A 174 -10.49 0.53 -19.98
C LEU A 174 -11.21 -0.79 -20.29
N GLY A 175 -11.99 -1.30 -19.32
CA GLY A 175 -12.81 -2.50 -19.50
C GLY A 175 -13.83 -2.37 -20.64
N GLU A 176 -14.55 -1.25 -20.71
CA GLU A 176 -15.52 -0.98 -21.79
C GLU A 176 -14.87 -0.91 -23.17
N ARG A 177 -13.66 -0.34 -23.23
CA ARG A 177 -12.86 -0.29 -24.47
C ARG A 177 -12.15 -1.59 -24.78
N ARG A 178 -12.26 -2.57 -23.89
CA ARG A 178 -11.56 -3.86 -23.97
C ARG A 178 -10.05 -3.67 -24.07
N VAL A 179 -9.51 -2.66 -23.41
CA VAL A 179 -8.08 -2.35 -23.41
C VAL A 179 -7.48 -2.72 -22.07
N ALA A 180 -6.45 -3.56 -22.09
CA ALA A 180 -5.61 -3.82 -20.92
C ALA A 180 -4.27 -3.12 -21.10
N ILE A 181 -3.83 -2.35 -20.12
CA ILE A 181 -2.62 -1.52 -20.19
C ILE A 181 -1.36 -2.31 -19.81
N ARG A 182 -1.43 -3.15 -18.77
CA ARG A 182 -0.36 -4.04 -18.29
C ARG A 182 0.91 -3.38 -17.73
N ASP A 183 1.05 -2.06 -17.77
CA ASP A 183 2.05 -1.32 -16.99
C ASP A 183 1.43 -0.08 -16.32
N LEU A 184 0.25 -0.27 -15.70
CA LEU A 184 -0.34 0.76 -14.85
C LEU A 184 0.55 1.04 -13.64
N LYS A 185 1.00 2.29 -13.51
CA LYS A 185 1.75 2.80 -12.36
C LYS A 185 1.52 4.31 -12.22
N PRO A 186 1.77 4.92 -11.05
CA PRO A 186 1.53 6.34 -10.84
C PRO A 186 2.25 7.26 -11.82
N ASP A 187 3.41 6.85 -12.32
CA ASP A 187 4.23 7.62 -13.27
C ASP A 187 3.65 7.62 -14.69
N ASN A 188 2.86 6.59 -15.03
CA ASN A 188 2.16 6.49 -16.32
C ASN A 188 0.75 7.09 -16.28
N LEU A 189 0.37 7.70 -15.15
CA LEU A 189 -0.92 8.33 -14.94
C LEU A 189 -0.74 9.83 -14.74
N PHE A 190 -1.57 10.63 -15.37
CA PHE A 190 -1.64 12.06 -15.14
C PHE A 190 -3.06 12.50 -14.81
N VAL A 191 -3.17 13.58 -14.08
CA VAL A 191 -4.43 14.21 -13.71
C VAL A 191 -4.62 15.44 -14.59
N SER A 192 -5.74 15.47 -15.31
CA SER A 192 -6.10 16.55 -16.22
C SER A 192 -7.36 17.26 -15.74
N GLY A 193 -7.23 18.54 -15.42
CA GLY A 193 -8.28 19.44 -14.96
C GLY A 193 -7.91 20.88 -15.31
N ASP A 194 -8.65 21.86 -14.78
CA ASP A 194 -8.31 23.28 -14.99
C ASP A 194 -7.02 23.66 -14.24
N PRO A 195 -5.90 23.94 -14.95
CA PRO A 195 -4.61 24.20 -14.30
C PRO A 195 -4.64 25.45 -13.41
N SER A 196 -5.51 26.42 -13.71
CA SER A 196 -5.65 27.64 -12.90
C SER A 196 -6.28 27.39 -11.53
N ARG A 197 -6.94 26.23 -11.37
CA ARG A 197 -7.59 25.79 -10.14
C ARG A 197 -6.79 24.75 -9.38
N TYR A 198 -5.55 24.44 -9.77
CA TYR A 198 -4.72 23.49 -9.02
C TYR A 198 -4.28 24.07 -7.66
N PRO A 199 -4.29 23.29 -6.55
CA PRO A 199 -4.75 21.90 -6.42
C PRO A 199 -6.25 21.76 -6.10
N LEU A 200 -7.00 22.86 -6.06
CA LEU A 200 -8.41 22.93 -5.65
C LEU A 200 -9.34 22.03 -6.48
N PHE A 201 -9.12 21.90 -7.80
CA PHE A 201 -9.94 21.05 -8.67
C PHE A 201 -9.89 19.57 -8.26
N LEU A 202 -8.83 19.13 -7.57
CA LEU A 202 -8.73 17.75 -7.08
C LEU A 202 -9.76 17.40 -6.00
N SER A 203 -10.47 18.39 -5.46
CA SER A 203 -11.46 18.21 -4.39
C SER A 203 -12.75 17.54 -4.86
N SER A 204 -12.98 17.45 -6.18
CA SER A 204 -14.17 16.84 -6.78
C SER A 204 -13.77 15.94 -7.94
N ALA A 205 -14.28 14.71 -7.98
CA ALA A 205 -14.03 13.78 -9.08
C ALA A 205 -14.53 14.31 -10.44
N GLN A 206 -15.54 15.18 -10.44
CA GLN A 206 -16.11 15.74 -11.68
C GLN A 206 -15.26 16.86 -12.29
N ASP A 207 -14.33 17.43 -11.51
CA ASP A 207 -13.52 18.58 -11.92
C ASP A 207 -12.22 18.17 -12.63
N PHE A 208 -11.94 16.86 -12.74
CA PHE A 208 -10.77 16.32 -13.44
C PHE A 208 -11.00 14.91 -13.97
N SER A 209 -10.10 14.47 -14.83
CA SER A 209 -10.01 13.09 -15.30
C SER A 209 -8.60 12.55 -15.11
N VAL A 210 -8.46 11.23 -15.08
CA VAL A 210 -7.14 10.57 -15.07
C VAL A 210 -6.83 10.11 -16.49
N GLY A 211 -5.73 10.60 -17.03
CA GLY A 211 -5.19 10.20 -18.32
C GLY A 211 -4.06 9.17 -18.18
N LEU A 212 -3.79 8.50 -19.29
CA LEU A 212 -2.74 7.48 -19.42
C LEU A 212 -1.69 7.96 -20.41
N ILE A 213 -0.43 7.70 -20.09
CA ILE A 213 0.67 7.72 -21.05
C ILE A 213 1.29 6.33 -21.14
N ASP A 214 2.28 6.19 -22.04
CA ASP A 214 3.10 4.99 -22.14
C ASP A 214 2.27 3.71 -22.41
N LEU A 215 1.61 3.71 -23.57
CA LEU A 215 0.69 2.65 -24.01
C LEU A 215 1.42 1.48 -24.72
N GLU A 216 2.74 1.36 -24.57
CA GLU A 216 3.56 0.38 -25.32
C GLU A 216 3.20 -1.08 -24.99
N THR A 217 2.75 -1.32 -23.76
CA THR A 217 2.36 -2.64 -23.26
C THR A 217 0.87 -2.93 -23.43
N ALA A 218 0.10 -1.98 -23.94
CA ALA A 218 -1.34 -2.07 -24.03
C ALA A 218 -1.83 -3.07 -25.10
N ILE A 219 -2.93 -3.75 -24.81
CA ILE A 219 -3.56 -4.74 -25.66
C ILE A 219 -5.04 -4.40 -25.84
N ILE A 220 -5.48 -4.37 -27.10
CA ILE A 220 -6.91 -4.39 -27.42
C ILE A 220 -7.37 -5.85 -27.47
N CYS A 221 -8.23 -6.24 -26.52
CA CYS A 221 -8.74 -7.59 -26.40
C CYS A 221 -9.78 -7.88 -27.49
N PRO A 222 -9.54 -8.86 -28.38
CA PRO A 222 -10.39 -9.10 -29.55
C PRO A 222 -11.82 -9.50 -29.18
N THR A 223 -12.80 -9.05 -29.96
CA THR A 223 -14.22 -9.39 -29.77
C THR A 223 -14.58 -10.78 -30.28
N SER A 224 -13.85 -11.29 -31.27
CA SER A 224 -14.05 -12.62 -31.84
C SER A 224 -13.08 -13.64 -31.22
N PRO A 225 -13.56 -14.83 -30.79
CA PRO A 225 -12.70 -15.88 -30.25
C PRO A 225 -11.71 -16.45 -31.28
N GLU A 226 -11.97 -16.26 -32.58
CA GLU A 226 -11.06 -16.69 -33.65
C GLU A 226 -9.87 -15.75 -33.84
N THR A 227 -9.93 -14.54 -33.30
CA THR A 227 -8.85 -13.55 -33.43
C THR A 227 -7.82 -13.77 -32.33
N PRO A 228 -6.55 -14.08 -32.66
CA PRO A 228 -5.53 -14.29 -31.64
C PRO A 228 -5.21 -12.99 -30.91
N TYR A 229 -4.94 -13.09 -29.61
CA TYR A 229 -4.44 -11.96 -28.84
C TYR A 229 -3.03 -11.58 -29.29
N PRO A 230 -2.76 -10.29 -29.59
CA PRO A 230 -1.40 -9.86 -29.89
C PRO A 230 -0.51 -10.10 -28.67
N GLN A 231 0.73 -10.52 -28.92
CA GLN A 231 1.71 -10.71 -27.86
C GLN A 231 2.23 -9.34 -27.40
N PRO A 232 1.91 -8.88 -26.18
CA PRO A 232 2.51 -7.68 -25.62
C PRO A 232 3.97 -7.93 -25.30
N GLN A 233 4.69 -6.84 -25.05
CA GLN A 233 5.99 -6.90 -24.42
C GLN A 233 5.92 -7.63 -23.07
N LEU A 234 6.89 -8.50 -22.84
CA LEU A 234 7.01 -9.25 -21.60
C LEU A 234 7.79 -8.41 -20.59
N GLY A 235 7.12 -7.99 -19.54
CA GLY A 235 7.68 -7.06 -18.58
C GLY A 235 6.58 -6.35 -17.83
N GLY A 236 6.99 -5.62 -16.80
CA GLY A 236 6.13 -4.83 -15.96
C GLY A 236 6.90 -4.32 -14.77
N THR A 237 6.44 -3.22 -14.19
CA THR A 237 7.04 -2.65 -12.99
C THR A 237 6.77 -3.57 -11.79
N PRO A 238 7.79 -4.15 -11.12
CA PRO A 238 7.61 -5.22 -10.12
C PRO A 238 6.59 -4.95 -9.00
N THR A 239 6.43 -3.69 -8.56
CA THR A 239 5.45 -3.31 -7.53
C THR A 239 3.99 -3.33 -7.99
N TYR A 240 3.77 -3.36 -9.30
CA TYR A 240 2.45 -3.34 -9.96
C TYR A 240 2.26 -4.51 -10.93
N ALA A 241 3.27 -5.36 -11.10
CA ALA A 241 3.23 -6.53 -11.97
C ALA A 241 2.84 -7.81 -11.22
N THR A 242 2.39 -8.79 -11.99
CA THR A 242 2.12 -10.18 -11.58
C THR A 242 3.01 -11.14 -12.38
N PRO A 243 3.24 -12.39 -11.92
CA PRO A 243 4.05 -13.37 -12.64
C PRO A 243 3.64 -13.57 -14.10
N SER A 244 2.34 -13.50 -14.40
CA SER A 244 1.80 -13.67 -15.76
C SER A 244 2.26 -12.59 -16.75
N HIS A 245 2.80 -11.45 -16.29
CA HIS A 245 3.40 -10.44 -17.19
C HIS A 245 4.62 -10.98 -17.95
N PHE A 246 5.27 -12.01 -17.41
CA PHE A 246 6.52 -12.57 -17.92
C PHE A 246 6.32 -13.85 -18.73
N ILE A 247 5.06 -14.21 -19.03
CA ILE A 247 4.70 -15.44 -19.73
C ILE A 247 4.08 -15.10 -21.10
N PRO A 248 4.50 -15.78 -22.18
CA PRO A 248 3.87 -15.63 -23.49
C PRO A 248 2.39 -16.03 -23.51
N ASN A 249 1.58 -15.35 -24.32
CA ASN A 249 0.15 -15.58 -24.50
C ASN A 249 -0.17 -17.03 -24.88
N LYS A 250 0.71 -17.67 -25.66
CA LYS A 250 0.55 -19.09 -26.03
C LYS A 250 0.44 -19.98 -24.79
N LEU A 251 1.35 -19.81 -23.83
CA LEU A 251 1.36 -20.59 -22.60
C LEU A 251 0.24 -20.16 -21.66
N LEU A 252 -0.01 -18.85 -21.54
CA LEU A 252 -1.11 -18.35 -20.71
C LEU A 252 -2.47 -18.88 -21.20
N GLY A 253 -2.71 -18.96 -22.50
CA GLY A 253 -3.93 -19.51 -23.07
C GLY A 253 -4.08 -21.03 -22.93
N GLU A 254 -2.99 -21.76 -22.66
CA GLU A 254 -3.04 -23.19 -22.30
C GLU A 254 -3.44 -23.38 -20.82
N TRP A 255 -3.15 -22.40 -19.96
CA TRP A 255 -3.32 -22.49 -18.51
C TRP A 255 -4.56 -21.77 -17.98
N PHE A 256 -4.97 -20.70 -18.64
CA PHE A 256 -6.11 -19.87 -18.26
C PHE A 256 -7.20 -19.96 -19.32
N PRO A 257 -8.47 -20.16 -18.92
CA PRO A 257 -9.58 -20.30 -19.86
C PRO A 257 -9.90 -19.00 -20.60
N ASP A 258 -9.66 -17.85 -19.99
CA ASP A 258 -9.88 -16.53 -20.57
C ASP A 258 -8.64 -15.65 -20.42
N LEU A 259 -7.88 -15.51 -21.51
CA LEU A 259 -6.68 -14.70 -21.55
C LEU A 259 -6.98 -13.18 -21.39
N GLY A 260 -8.11 -12.71 -21.91
CA GLY A 260 -8.52 -11.32 -21.77
C GLY A 260 -8.78 -10.97 -20.31
N GLN A 261 -9.44 -11.86 -19.58
CA GLN A 261 -9.64 -11.72 -18.14
C GLN A 261 -8.31 -11.59 -17.39
N ILE A 262 -7.28 -12.37 -17.75
CA ILE A 262 -5.96 -12.27 -17.12
C ILE A 262 -5.34 -10.89 -17.33
N PHE A 263 -5.45 -10.31 -18.53
CA PHE A 263 -4.92 -8.97 -18.78
C PHE A 263 -5.66 -7.88 -17.99
N PHE A 264 -6.98 -7.98 -17.85
CA PHE A 264 -7.70 -7.05 -16.98
C PHE A 264 -7.35 -7.25 -15.50
N MET A 265 -7.16 -8.48 -15.02
CA MET A 265 -6.77 -8.72 -13.63
C MET A 265 -5.36 -8.19 -13.31
N GLN A 266 -4.48 -8.09 -14.30
CA GLN A 266 -3.19 -7.40 -14.15
C GLN A 266 -3.37 -5.91 -13.86
N ASP A 267 -4.26 -5.24 -14.61
CA ASP A 267 -4.58 -3.83 -14.38
C ASP A 267 -5.31 -3.61 -13.04
N TRP A 268 -6.21 -4.51 -12.66
CA TRP A 268 -6.86 -4.48 -11.35
C TRP A 268 -5.83 -4.60 -10.22
N TYR A 269 -4.88 -5.54 -10.32
CA TYR A 269 -3.80 -5.70 -9.35
C TYR A 269 -2.97 -4.43 -9.19
N ALA A 270 -2.57 -3.83 -10.31
CA ALA A 270 -1.83 -2.57 -10.31
C ALA A 270 -2.63 -1.44 -9.63
N LEU A 271 -3.92 -1.30 -9.99
CA LEU A 271 -4.78 -0.27 -9.43
C LEU A 271 -5.00 -0.41 -7.93
N ILE A 272 -5.13 -1.65 -7.41
CA ILE A 272 -5.19 -1.93 -5.97
C ILE A 272 -3.96 -1.32 -5.26
N GLY A 273 -2.77 -1.54 -5.82
CA GLY A 273 -1.52 -0.95 -5.31
C GLY A 273 -1.50 0.58 -5.37
N ILE A 274 -1.98 1.16 -6.48
CA ILE A 274 -2.05 2.61 -6.68
C ILE A 274 -3.02 3.26 -5.69
N VAL A 275 -4.25 2.74 -5.59
CA VAL A 275 -5.30 3.24 -4.68
C VAL A 275 -4.83 3.17 -3.22
N PHE A 276 -4.23 2.05 -2.81
CA PHE A 276 -3.65 1.95 -1.46
C PHE A 276 -2.60 3.03 -1.22
N THR A 277 -1.72 3.29 -2.20
CA THR A 277 -0.68 4.31 -2.09
C THR A 277 -1.27 5.74 -2.10
N VAL A 278 -2.34 6.00 -2.86
CA VAL A 278 -3.07 7.29 -2.84
C VAL A 278 -3.63 7.57 -1.45
N VAL A 279 -4.19 6.55 -0.80
CA VAL A 279 -4.79 6.73 0.53
C VAL A 279 -3.72 6.86 1.61
N THR A 280 -2.73 5.97 1.62
CA THR A 280 -1.79 5.81 2.74
C THR A 280 -0.45 6.52 2.56
N GLY A 281 -0.08 6.82 1.32
CA GLY A 281 1.28 7.26 0.96
C GLY A 281 2.32 6.12 0.97
N GLU A 282 1.92 4.88 1.28
CA GLU A 282 2.80 3.72 1.37
C GLU A 282 2.61 2.77 0.18
N ARG A 283 3.68 2.12 -0.28
CA ARG A 283 3.57 1.09 -1.33
C ARG A 283 2.97 -0.20 -0.76
N LEU A 284 2.00 -0.79 -1.46
CA LEU A 284 1.32 -2.01 -1.01
C LEU A 284 2.19 -3.25 -1.15
N PHE A 285 2.71 -3.57 -2.34
CA PHE A 285 3.36 -4.86 -2.65
C PHE A 285 4.89 -4.78 -2.75
N GLN A 286 5.54 -4.16 -1.77
CA GLN A 286 6.99 -3.96 -1.80
C GLN A 286 7.76 -5.25 -1.58
N ARG A 287 7.38 -6.03 -0.57
CA ARG A 287 8.03 -7.33 -0.27
C ARG A 287 7.73 -8.35 -1.36
N THR A 288 6.50 -8.36 -1.85
CA THR A 288 6.08 -9.22 -2.96
C THR A 288 6.88 -8.93 -4.23
N ALA A 289 7.17 -7.65 -4.52
CA ALA A 289 7.95 -7.25 -5.68
C ALA A 289 9.40 -7.78 -5.68
N GLU A 290 10.00 -8.00 -4.51
CA GLU A 290 11.37 -8.53 -4.38
C GLU A 290 11.50 -9.96 -4.96
N LEU A 291 10.37 -10.69 -5.07
CA LEU A 291 10.36 -12.03 -5.66
C LEU A 291 10.70 -12.02 -7.16
N PHE A 292 10.46 -10.91 -7.89
CA PHE A 292 10.59 -10.89 -9.35
C PHE A 292 12.00 -11.19 -9.84
N GLY A 293 13.04 -10.79 -9.10
CA GLY A 293 14.43 -11.15 -9.44
C GLY A 293 14.62 -12.67 -9.54
N GLY A 294 14.09 -13.41 -8.56
CA GLY A 294 14.14 -14.87 -8.52
C GLY A 294 13.20 -15.53 -9.54
N ILE A 295 12.01 -14.98 -9.77
CA ILE A 295 11.05 -15.47 -10.75
C ILE A 295 11.65 -15.40 -12.17
N ILE A 296 12.16 -14.23 -12.55
CA ILE A 296 12.76 -14.00 -13.87
C ILE A 296 13.98 -14.91 -14.07
N TYR A 297 14.81 -15.04 -13.04
CA TYR A 297 15.96 -15.95 -13.08
C TYR A 297 15.53 -17.41 -13.32
N SER A 298 14.52 -17.88 -12.58
CA SER A 298 14.02 -19.25 -12.69
C SER A 298 13.39 -19.54 -14.05
N LEU A 299 12.61 -18.59 -14.58
CA LEU A 299 12.03 -18.69 -15.92
C LEU A 299 13.11 -18.73 -17.01
N LYS A 300 14.21 -17.96 -16.87
CA LYS A 300 15.35 -18.01 -17.80
C LYS A 300 16.09 -19.35 -17.74
N GLN A 301 16.31 -19.89 -16.53
CA GLN A 301 17.01 -21.16 -16.30
C GLN A 301 16.23 -22.39 -16.79
N SER A 302 14.91 -22.29 -16.99
CA SER A 302 14.08 -23.40 -17.50
C SER A 302 14.63 -24.00 -18.80
N LYS A 303 15.09 -23.13 -19.72
CA LYS A 303 15.64 -23.52 -21.02
C LYS A 303 16.98 -24.22 -20.92
N THR A 304 17.84 -23.81 -19.97
CA THR A 304 19.16 -24.41 -19.76
C THR A 304 19.10 -25.71 -18.95
N GLN A 305 18.13 -25.84 -18.04
CA GLN A 305 17.99 -27.01 -17.16
C GLN A 305 16.96 -28.04 -17.65
N ASN A 306 16.36 -27.83 -18.83
CA ASN A 306 15.29 -28.66 -19.40
C ASN A 306 14.14 -28.95 -18.42
N LYS A 307 13.83 -27.97 -17.55
CA LYS A 307 12.72 -28.05 -16.60
C LYS A 307 11.44 -27.54 -17.26
N PRO A 308 10.28 -28.21 -17.05
CA PRO A 308 9.01 -27.72 -17.59
C PRO A 308 8.67 -26.31 -17.07
N VAL A 309 8.37 -25.39 -17.99
CA VAL A 309 8.11 -23.97 -17.69
C VAL A 309 6.85 -23.79 -16.84
N ASP A 310 5.84 -24.62 -17.07
CA ASP A 310 4.60 -24.69 -16.29
C ASP A 310 4.87 -24.97 -14.81
N GLN A 311 5.71 -25.95 -14.48
CA GLN A 311 6.04 -26.27 -13.09
C GLN A 311 6.75 -25.11 -12.39
N ILE A 312 7.67 -24.45 -13.10
CA ILE A 312 8.39 -23.29 -12.57
C ILE A 312 7.42 -22.12 -12.38
N TYR A 313 6.56 -21.87 -13.36
CA TYR A 313 5.56 -20.80 -13.29
C TYR A 313 4.63 -20.98 -12.10
N TRP A 314 4.00 -22.15 -11.95
CA TRP A 314 3.04 -22.37 -10.87
C TRP A 314 3.69 -22.28 -9.49
N SER A 315 4.89 -22.84 -9.32
CA SER A 315 5.64 -22.69 -8.07
C SER A 315 5.95 -21.21 -7.73
N CYS A 316 6.31 -20.41 -8.74
CA CYS A 316 6.53 -18.98 -8.57
C CYS A 316 5.23 -18.20 -8.30
N ASN A 317 4.15 -18.56 -9.00
CA ASN A 317 2.84 -17.94 -8.90
C ASN A 317 2.24 -18.17 -7.50
N ASP A 318 2.29 -19.39 -6.99
CA ASP A 318 1.83 -19.76 -5.66
C ASP A 318 2.55 -18.97 -4.57
N ARG A 319 3.88 -18.89 -4.66
CA ARG A 319 4.69 -18.10 -3.72
C ARG A 319 4.37 -16.62 -3.81
N PHE A 320 4.19 -16.09 -5.01
CA PHE A 320 3.83 -14.70 -5.24
C PHE A 320 2.49 -14.36 -4.58
N TRP A 321 1.43 -15.13 -4.86
CA TRP A 321 0.10 -14.82 -4.34
C TRP A 321 -0.05 -15.05 -2.84
N LEU A 322 0.66 -16.05 -2.28
CA LEU A 322 0.73 -16.22 -0.83
C LEU A 322 1.36 -15.00 -0.16
N MET A 323 2.45 -14.47 -0.72
CA MET A 323 3.12 -13.27 -0.20
C MET A 323 2.27 -12.01 -0.42
N ALA A 324 1.66 -11.86 -1.58
CA ALA A 324 0.78 -10.74 -1.89
C ALA A 324 -0.40 -10.68 -0.92
N ARG A 325 -1.03 -11.83 -0.62
CA ARG A 325 -2.16 -11.92 0.32
C ARG A 325 -1.76 -11.61 1.76
N ASP A 326 -0.61 -12.12 2.22
CA ASP A 326 -0.04 -11.77 3.53
C ASP A 326 0.26 -10.27 3.65
N GLU A 327 0.94 -9.71 2.64
CA GLU A 327 1.32 -8.29 2.60
C GLU A 327 0.08 -7.39 2.53
N PHE A 328 -0.91 -7.76 1.69
CA PHE A 328 -2.21 -7.10 1.60
C PHE A 328 -2.89 -7.04 2.97
N ASN A 329 -3.14 -8.21 3.58
CA ASN A 329 -3.85 -8.31 4.86
C ASN A 329 -3.18 -7.50 5.97
N LYS A 330 -1.84 -7.59 6.09
CA LYS A 330 -1.10 -6.86 7.13
C LYS A 330 -1.16 -5.35 6.93
N LYS A 331 -0.96 -4.89 5.69
CA LYS A 331 -0.92 -3.45 5.40
C LYS A 331 -2.29 -2.80 5.40
N THR A 332 -3.34 -3.48 4.94
CA THR A 332 -4.72 -2.97 5.01
C THR A 332 -5.22 -2.96 6.45
N ALA A 333 -4.92 -3.99 7.26
CA ALA A 333 -5.25 -3.99 8.69
C ALA A 333 -4.54 -2.85 9.44
N ARG A 334 -3.23 -2.66 9.20
CA ARG A 334 -2.46 -1.56 9.82
C ARG A 334 -3.01 -0.18 9.46
N ASN A 335 -3.47 0.00 8.21
CA ASN A 335 -3.96 1.27 7.69
C ASN A 335 -5.50 1.36 7.66
N ALA A 336 -6.20 0.45 8.35
CA ALA A 336 -7.67 0.39 8.35
C ALA A 336 -8.35 1.71 8.74
N PRO A 337 -7.85 2.49 9.72
CA PRO A 337 -8.45 3.79 10.05
C PRO A 337 -8.48 4.76 8.85
N PHE A 338 -7.42 4.77 8.04
CA PHE A 338 -7.35 5.63 6.85
C PHE A 338 -8.22 5.08 5.72
N LEU A 339 -8.11 3.78 5.42
CA LEU A 339 -8.84 3.13 4.33
C LEU A 339 -10.36 3.12 4.54
N THR A 340 -10.83 3.09 5.79
CA THR A 340 -12.26 3.15 6.13
C THR A 340 -12.80 4.58 6.04
N THR A 341 -11.93 5.58 6.28
CA THR A 341 -12.32 6.99 6.25
C THR A 341 -12.45 7.53 4.83
N VAL A 342 -11.65 7.04 3.89
CA VAL A 342 -11.79 7.41 2.47
C VAL A 342 -13.01 6.67 1.90
N ILE A 343 -13.95 7.44 1.36
CA ILE A 343 -15.16 6.92 0.73
C ILE A 343 -15.06 7.26 -0.76
N ALA A 344 -15.04 6.25 -1.60
CA ALA A 344 -14.95 6.41 -3.05
C ALA A 344 -16.29 6.06 -3.71
N GLU A 345 -16.58 6.75 -4.81
CA GLU A 345 -17.65 6.40 -5.73
C GLU A 345 -17.10 5.35 -6.71
N ALA A 346 -17.84 4.25 -6.89
CA ALA A 346 -17.42 3.16 -7.77
C ALA A 346 -18.43 3.01 -8.91
N PRO A 347 -17.98 2.92 -10.17
CA PRO A 347 -18.86 2.67 -11.31
C PRO A 347 -19.70 1.40 -11.14
N GLU A 348 -20.98 1.48 -11.51
CA GLU A 348 -21.88 0.32 -11.44
C GLU A 348 -21.36 -0.92 -12.19
N PRO A 349 -20.72 -0.81 -13.37
CA PRO A 349 -20.12 -1.99 -14.03
C PRO A 349 -19.02 -2.68 -13.21
N ILE A 350 -18.28 -1.94 -12.36
CA ILE A 350 -17.30 -2.54 -11.44
C ILE A 350 -18.03 -3.23 -10.29
N LEU A 351 -19.04 -2.56 -9.72
CA LEU A 351 -19.83 -3.10 -8.62
C LEU A 351 -20.59 -4.38 -9.01
N GLU A 352 -21.18 -4.42 -10.20
CA GLU A 352 -21.87 -5.61 -10.73
C GLU A 352 -20.91 -6.80 -10.85
N GLN A 353 -19.71 -6.56 -11.39
CA GLN A 353 -18.70 -7.61 -11.47
C GLN A 353 -18.24 -8.11 -10.10
N LEU A 354 -18.09 -7.21 -9.12
CA LEU A 354 -17.76 -7.58 -7.74
C LEU A 354 -18.88 -8.38 -7.09
N ARG A 355 -20.15 -7.96 -7.22
CA ARG A 355 -21.31 -8.68 -6.68
C ARG A 355 -21.43 -10.08 -7.30
N SER A 356 -21.31 -10.18 -8.62
CA SER A 356 -21.35 -11.48 -9.32
C SER A 356 -20.24 -12.40 -8.83
N PHE A 357 -19.01 -11.88 -8.69
CA PHE A 357 -17.89 -12.63 -8.15
C PHE A 357 -18.15 -13.09 -6.70
N LEU A 358 -18.63 -12.21 -5.83
CA LEU A 358 -18.85 -12.53 -4.41
C LEU A 358 -19.88 -13.66 -4.23
N VAL A 359 -20.95 -13.67 -5.01
CA VAL A 359 -21.96 -14.74 -4.98
C VAL A 359 -21.33 -16.10 -5.30
N GLU A 360 -20.53 -16.15 -6.37
CA GLU A 360 -19.83 -17.37 -6.77
C GLU A 360 -18.78 -17.79 -5.73
N ALA A 361 -17.96 -16.84 -5.28
CA ALA A 361 -16.90 -17.09 -4.31
C ALA A 361 -17.45 -17.61 -2.97
N ILE A 362 -18.59 -17.09 -2.49
CA ILE A 362 -19.25 -17.57 -1.27
C ILE A 362 -19.73 -19.01 -1.44
N SER A 363 -20.34 -19.33 -2.58
CA SER A 363 -20.82 -20.68 -2.88
C SER A 363 -19.67 -21.69 -2.92
N THR A 364 -18.61 -21.36 -3.65
CA THR A 364 -17.39 -22.17 -3.76
C THR A 364 -16.74 -22.35 -2.39
N GLN A 365 -16.58 -21.26 -1.62
CA GLN A 365 -15.94 -21.34 -0.30
C GLN A 365 -16.75 -22.15 0.70
N SER A 366 -18.09 -22.05 0.65
CA SER A 366 -18.97 -22.85 1.51
C SER A 366 -18.86 -24.34 1.18
N SER A 367 -18.81 -24.69 -0.11
CA SER A 367 -18.58 -26.07 -0.57
C SER A 367 -17.23 -26.61 -0.12
N ARG A 368 -16.16 -25.81 -0.23
CA ARG A 368 -14.81 -26.18 0.25
C ARG A 368 -14.77 -26.47 1.74
N VAL A 369 -15.42 -25.62 2.56
CA VAL A 369 -15.52 -25.83 4.01
C VAL A 369 -16.27 -27.14 4.32
N ASP A 370 -17.38 -27.39 3.62
CA ASP A 370 -18.16 -28.61 3.79
C ASP A 370 -17.36 -29.85 3.41
N ASP A 371 -16.65 -29.82 2.27
CA ASP A 371 -15.79 -30.91 1.83
C ASP A 371 -14.65 -31.17 2.81
N ALA A 372 -13.95 -30.11 3.27
CA ALA A 372 -12.86 -30.23 4.23
C ALA A 372 -13.31 -30.88 5.54
N VAL A 373 -14.52 -30.56 6.03
CA VAL A 373 -15.05 -31.15 7.26
C VAL A 373 -15.61 -32.57 7.04
N THR A 374 -16.13 -32.88 5.86
CA THR A 374 -16.80 -34.16 5.58
C THR A 374 -15.83 -35.25 5.15
N ASN A 375 -14.87 -34.91 4.30
CA ASN A 375 -13.96 -35.86 3.63
C ASN A 375 -12.67 -36.12 4.43
N GLN A 376 -12.73 -35.93 5.75
CA GLN A 376 -11.62 -36.18 6.67
C GLN A 376 -11.97 -37.27 7.70
N SER A 377 -10.94 -37.92 8.25
CA SER A 377 -11.06 -39.06 9.18
C SER A 377 -10.81 -38.72 10.66
N LEU A 378 -10.41 -37.47 10.95
CA LEU A 378 -10.08 -36.92 12.27
C LEU A 378 -11.33 -36.71 13.14
N ILE A 379 -12.41 -36.14 12.57
CA ILE A 379 -13.69 -35.92 13.24
C ILE A 379 -14.68 -36.95 12.73
N ARG A 380 -14.99 -37.95 13.57
CA ARG A 380 -15.92 -39.05 13.24
C ARG A 380 -17.36 -38.79 13.67
N ASN A 381 -17.57 -37.90 14.64
CA ASN A 381 -18.90 -37.58 15.16
C ASN A 381 -19.60 -36.54 14.26
N GLU A 382 -20.79 -36.88 13.75
CA GLU A 382 -21.59 -35.99 12.91
C GLU A 382 -22.04 -34.71 13.63
N GLU A 383 -22.29 -34.77 14.94
CA GLU A 383 -22.59 -33.58 15.73
C GLU A 383 -21.39 -32.62 15.78
N ALA A 384 -20.18 -33.17 15.91
CA ALA A 384 -18.95 -32.38 15.88
C ALA A 384 -18.71 -31.80 14.48
N ARG A 385 -18.92 -32.58 13.41
CA ARG A 385 -18.84 -32.08 12.02
C ARG A 385 -19.80 -30.92 11.79
N ARG A 386 -21.05 -31.03 12.25
CA ARG A 386 -22.03 -29.93 12.17
C ARG A 386 -21.57 -28.67 12.91
N LYS A 387 -20.97 -28.82 14.10
CA LYS A 387 -20.38 -27.70 14.84
C LYS A 387 -19.25 -27.03 14.06
N PHE A 388 -18.32 -27.80 13.50
CA PHE A 388 -17.22 -27.25 12.69
C PHE A 388 -17.70 -26.54 11.41
N ARG A 389 -18.72 -27.09 10.73
CA ARG A 389 -19.35 -26.42 9.58
C ARG A 389 -20.02 -25.09 9.93
N GLY A 390 -20.64 -24.98 11.11
CA GLY A 390 -21.39 -23.78 11.51
C GLY A 390 -20.60 -22.74 12.31
N CYS A 391 -19.40 -23.07 12.77
CA CYS A 391 -18.64 -22.19 13.68
C CYS A 391 -17.80 -21.14 12.94
N SER A 392 -17.38 -20.12 13.70
CA SER A 392 -16.48 -19.07 13.24
C SER A 392 -15.02 -19.51 13.25
N SER A 393 -14.16 -18.81 12.50
CA SER A 393 -12.71 -19.00 12.50
C SER A 393 -12.13 -18.94 13.92
N ARG A 394 -12.59 -17.97 14.73
CA ARG A 394 -12.19 -17.83 16.14
C ARG A 394 -12.55 -19.06 16.98
N ALA A 395 -13.72 -19.66 16.76
CA ALA A 395 -14.13 -20.86 17.49
C ALA A 395 -13.26 -22.08 17.10
N VAL A 396 -12.85 -22.18 15.83
CA VAL A 396 -11.89 -23.20 15.38
C VAL A 396 -10.52 -23.00 16.06
N MET A 397 -10.03 -21.77 16.12
CA MET A 397 -8.76 -21.45 16.80
C MET A 397 -8.78 -21.79 18.30
N GLN A 398 -9.91 -21.55 18.99
CA GLN A 398 -10.07 -21.97 20.39
C GLN A 398 -10.05 -23.51 20.57
N ALA A 399 -10.42 -24.28 19.54
CA ALA A 399 -10.30 -25.73 19.59
C ALA A 399 -8.83 -26.18 19.53
N ILE A 400 -7.97 -25.46 18.80
CA ILE A 400 -6.51 -25.68 18.77
C ILE A 400 -5.90 -25.47 20.16
N GLU A 401 -6.19 -24.35 20.82
CA GLU A 401 -5.69 -24.02 22.16
C GLU A 401 -6.00 -25.11 23.19
N LYS A 402 -7.20 -25.71 23.11
CA LYS A 402 -7.63 -26.81 23.98
C LYS A 402 -6.91 -28.13 23.66
N SER A 403 -6.42 -28.30 22.43
CA SER A 403 -5.80 -29.52 21.91
C SER A 403 -4.28 -29.60 22.16
N HIS A 404 -3.62 -28.48 22.47
CA HIS A 404 -2.19 -28.41 22.84
C HIS A 404 -1.81 -29.19 24.12
N ARG A 405 -2.76 -29.82 24.81
CA ARG A 405 -2.53 -30.57 26.06
C ARG A 405 -1.94 -31.98 25.85
N GLY A 406 -1.77 -32.46 24.60
CA GLY A 406 -1.15 -33.76 24.32
C GLY A 406 -0.34 -33.78 23.03
N LYS A 407 0.98 -34.02 23.12
CA LYS A 407 1.89 -34.17 21.97
C LYS A 407 1.76 -35.57 21.36
N SER A 408 0.74 -35.79 20.54
CA SER A 408 0.60 -37.01 19.74
C SER A 408 0.58 -36.67 18.25
N PRO A 409 1.05 -37.56 17.35
CA PRO A 409 0.97 -37.35 15.90
C PRO A 409 -0.47 -37.10 15.40
N GLN A 410 -1.48 -37.64 16.10
CA GLN A 410 -2.88 -37.40 15.79
C GLN A 410 -3.32 -35.99 16.21
N SER A 411 -2.80 -35.48 17.34
CA SER A 411 -3.01 -34.10 17.77
C SER A 411 -2.40 -33.11 16.78
N GLU A 412 -1.20 -33.39 16.25
CA GLU A 412 -0.53 -32.54 15.25
C GLU A 412 -1.33 -32.47 13.95
N ARG A 413 -1.81 -33.61 13.44
CA ARG A 413 -2.70 -33.64 12.26
C ARG A 413 -4.01 -32.89 12.49
N PHE A 414 -4.57 -32.99 13.69
CA PHE A 414 -5.78 -32.27 14.06
C PHE A 414 -5.55 -30.75 14.15
N ILE A 415 -4.41 -30.32 14.69
CA ILE A 415 -4.01 -28.92 14.74
C ILE A 415 -3.85 -28.37 13.32
N ALA A 416 -3.11 -29.06 12.44
CA ALA A 416 -2.94 -28.65 11.04
C ALA A 416 -4.29 -28.50 10.32
N PHE A 417 -5.17 -29.50 10.46
CA PHE A 417 -6.53 -29.44 9.95
C PHE A 417 -7.30 -28.21 10.47
N CYS A 418 -7.23 -27.93 11.78
CA CYS A 418 -7.92 -26.78 12.36
C CYS A 418 -7.33 -25.44 11.89
N GLN A 419 -6.02 -25.35 11.66
CA GLN A 419 -5.37 -24.14 11.12
C GLN A 419 -5.86 -23.85 9.70
N GLU A 420 -5.89 -24.87 8.84
CA GLU A 420 -6.42 -24.76 7.48
C GLU A 420 -7.91 -24.40 7.49
N LEU A 421 -8.71 -25.08 8.32
CA LEU A 421 -10.13 -24.78 8.46
C LEU A 421 -10.38 -23.36 8.98
N ALA A 422 -9.56 -22.88 9.93
CA ALA A 422 -9.66 -21.52 10.46
C ALA A 422 -9.36 -20.48 9.37
N ALA A 423 -8.38 -20.71 8.49
CA ALA A 423 -8.11 -19.86 7.34
C ALA A 423 -9.29 -19.84 6.36
N MET A 424 -9.83 -21.01 6.02
CA MET A 424 -11.01 -21.13 5.15
C MET A 424 -12.23 -20.39 5.75
N LYS A 425 -12.44 -20.53 7.06
CA LYS A 425 -13.52 -19.83 7.77
C LYS A 425 -13.33 -18.32 7.81
N LEU A 426 -12.10 -17.86 8.01
CA LEU A 426 -11.80 -16.43 7.98
C LEU A 426 -12.06 -15.82 6.61
N ARG A 427 -11.74 -16.54 5.52
CA ARG A 427 -12.11 -16.13 4.16
C ARG A 427 -13.63 -16.12 3.98
N GLN A 428 -14.34 -17.16 4.45
CA GLN A 428 -15.80 -17.24 4.37
C GLN A 428 -16.49 -16.04 5.05
N GLU A 429 -16.06 -15.70 6.27
CA GLU A 429 -16.57 -14.55 7.03
C GLU A 429 -16.30 -13.22 6.31
N ARG A 430 -15.09 -13.05 5.75
CA ARG A 430 -14.75 -11.86 4.94
C ARG A 430 -15.64 -11.73 3.70
N LEU A 431 -15.83 -12.81 2.94
CA LEU A 431 -16.67 -12.80 1.74
C LEU A 431 -18.13 -12.47 2.07
N GLN A 432 -18.65 -13.03 3.17
CA GLN A 432 -20.01 -12.73 3.65
C GLN A 432 -20.16 -11.25 4.01
N HIS A 433 -19.20 -10.70 4.77
CA HIS A 433 -19.19 -9.28 5.12
C HIS A 433 -19.17 -8.38 3.87
N LEU A 434 -18.29 -8.66 2.91
CA LEU A 434 -18.23 -7.90 1.66
C LEU A 434 -19.55 -8.00 0.89
N ASN A 435 -20.14 -9.19 0.79
CA ASN A 435 -21.42 -9.37 0.11
C ASN A 435 -22.55 -8.58 0.78
N GLU A 436 -22.64 -8.59 2.11
CA GLU A 436 -23.60 -7.76 2.86
C GLU A 436 -23.40 -6.26 2.56
N THR A 437 -22.14 -5.80 2.52
CA THR A 437 -21.80 -4.41 2.17
C THR A 437 -22.28 -4.07 0.76
N PHE A 438 -21.97 -4.88 -0.26
CA PHE A 438 -22.32 -4.58 -1.66
C PHE A 438 -23.79 -4.86 -2.03
N LEU A 439 -24.53 -5.62 -1.21
CA LEU A 439 -25.98 -5.80 -1.34
C LEU A 439 -26.77 -4.52 -1.07
N SER A 440 -26.18 -3.56 -0.33
CA SER A 440 -26.83 -2.27 -0.03
C SER A 440 -27.08 -1.39 -1.27
N GLN A 441 -26.48 -1.73 -2.42
CA GLN A 441 -26.60 -1.00 -3.70
C GLN A 441 -26.31 0.50 -3.59
N LEU A 442 -25.45 0.89 -2.65
CA LEU A 442 -24.97 2.25 -2.56
C LEU A 442 -23.99 2.55 -3.71
N PRO A 443 -23.87 3.81 -4.16
CA PRO A 443 -22.85 4.19 -5.15
C PRO A 443 -21.47 4.40 -4.52
N ARG A 444 -21.38 4.45 -3.18
CA ARG A 444 -20.20 4.88 -2.42
C ARG A 444 -19.85 3.90 -1.33
N TYR A 445 -18.57 3.55 -1.24
CA TYR A 445 -18.06 2.56 -0.30
C TYR A 445 -16.76 3.00 0.34
N PRO A 446 -16.48 2.55 1.58
CA PRO A 446 -15.15 2.63 2.14
C PRO A 446 -14.12 1.99 1.20
N VAL A 447 -13.00 2.68 0.97
CA VAL A 447 -11.92 2.16 0.10
C VAL A 447 -11.37 0.84 0.62
N LYS A 448 -11.40 0.63 1.95
CA LYS A 448 -11.07 -0.67 2.56
C LYS A 448 -11.85 -1.82 1.91
N ASP A 449 -13.17 -1.72 1.83
CA ASP A 449 -14.03 -2.82 1.38
C ASP A 449 -13.93 -3.01 -0.15
N LEU A 450 -13.75 -1.91 -0.90
CA LEU A 450 -13.45 -1.96 -2.34
C LEU A 450 -12.14 -2.69 -2.60
N LEU A 451 -11.04 -2.32 -1.91
CA LEU A 451 -9.75 -2.98 -2.08
C LEU A 451 -9.82 -4.46 -1.71
N GLU A 452 -10.51 -4.81 -0.62
CA GLU A 452 -10.68 -6.21 -0.19
C GLU A 452 -11.42 -7.03 -1.26
N ALA A 453 -12.54 -6.53 -1.78
CA ALA A 453 -13.30 -7.24 -2.82
C ALA A 453 -12.53 -7.34 -4.15
N MET A 454 -11.87 -6.25 -4.58
CA MET A 454 -11.05 -6.22 -5.78
C MET A 454 -9.86 -7.20 -5.67
N PHE A 455 -9.17 -7.20 -4.53
CA PHE A 455 -8.03 -8.09 -4.32
C PHE A 455 -8.44 -9.55 -4.22
N GLU A 456 -9.53 -9.86 -3.50
CA GLU A 456 -10.06 -11.24 -3.46
C GLU A 456 -10.40 -11.75 -4.86
N ARG A 457 -11.00 -10.91 -5.71
CA ARG A 457 -11.27 -11.28 -7.11
C ARG A 457 -9.99 -11.57 -7.89
N VAL A 458 -9.05 -10.63 -7.89
CA VAL A 458 -7.77 -10.77 -8.60
C VAL A 458 -7.02 -12.02 -8.15
N ALA A 459 -6.88 -12.21 -6.83
CA ALA A 459 -6.14 -13.33 -6.27
C ALA A 459 -6.84 -14.67 -6.55
N THR A 460 -8.17 -14.72 -6.57
CA THR A 460 -8.91 -15.94 -6.93
C THR A 460 -8.68 -16.32 -8.39
N VAL A 461 -8.75 -15.34 -9.31
CA VAL A 461 -8.59 -15.59 -10.74
C VAL A 461 -7.14 -15.95 -11.11
N MET A 462 -6.16 -15.24 -10.55
CA MET A 462 -4.75 -15.37 -10.96
C MET A 462 -3.90 -16.28 -10.07
N GLY A 463 -4.23 -16.35 -8.78
CA GLY A 463 -3.49 -17.12 -7.78
C GLY A 463 -4.19 -18.37 -7.29
N GLY A 464 -5.46 -18.55 -7.65
CA GLY A 464 -6.28 -19.64 -7.15
C GLY A 464 -6.62 -19.47 -5.66
N ASP A 465 -6.77 -20.60 -5.00
CA ASP A 465 -7.60 -20.71 -3.81
C ASP A 465 -6.83 -20.83 -2.48
N MET A 466 -5.55 -20.44 -2.49
CA MET A 466 -4.63 -20.53 -1.35
C MET A 466 -4.81 -19.37 -0.36
N GLU A 467 -4.86 -19.72 0.93
CA GLU A 467 -4.95 -18.77 2.05
C GLU A 467 -3.70 -18.89 2.96
N PRO A 468 -3.14 -17.77 3.46
CA PRO A 468 -2.14 -17.82 4.51
C PRO A 468 -2.75 -18.44 5.77
N LEU A 469 -1.95 -19.25 6.46
CA LEU A 469 -2.35 -19.77 7.75
C LEU A 469 -2.51 -18.61 8.75
N PRO A 470 -3.49 -18.68 9.68
CA PRO A 470 -3.64 -17.64 10.69
C PRO A 470 -2.38 -17.57 11.54
N ASP A 471 -1.97 -16.36 11.94
CA ASP A 471 -0.87 -16.18 12.89
C ASP A 471 -1.24 -16.90 14.20
N THR A 472 -0.64 -18.07 14.43
CA THR A 472 -0.64 -18.67 15.75
C THR A 472 0.30 -17.85 16.60
N ALA A 473 -0.21 -17.10 17.58
CA ALA A 473 0.64 -16.63 18.67
C ALA A 473 1.43 -17.84 19.20
N VAL A 474 2.76 -17.68 19.33
CA VAL A 474 3.82 -18.72 19.55
C VAL A 474 4.39 -19.23 18.20
N THR A 475 5.52 -18.76 17.66
CA THR A 475 6.87 -18.64 18.26
C THR A 475 7.75 -17.73 17.37
N THR A 476 8.48 -16.79 17.97
CA THR A 476 9.58 -16.06 17.33
C THR A 476 10.79 -16.97 17.12
N VAL A 477 11.35 -17.01 15.92
CA VAL A 477 12.74 -17.45 15.68
C VAL A 477 13.45 -16.34 14.89
N PRO A 478 14.70 -15.98 15.24
CA PRO A 478 15.35 -14.76 14.77
C PRO A 478 15.80 -14.87 13.31
N ASP A 479 15.82 -13.73 12.64
CA ASP A 479 16.52 -13.50 11.38
C ASP A 479 17.99 -13.96 11.50
N THR A 480 18.41 -14.83 10.58
CA THR A 480 19.83 -15.06 10.31
C THR A 480 20.18 -14.45 8.95
N GLU A 481 21.00 -13.39 9.04
CA GLU A 481 22.10 -12.98 8.15
C GLU A 481 22.43 -14.03 7.06
N GLY A 482 22.52 -13.73 5.76
CA GLY A 482 23.19 -12.61 5.11
C GLY A 482 24.41 -13.15 4.37
N GLU A 483 24.32 -13.42 3.06
CA GLU A 483 25.50 -13.73 2.22
C GLU A 483 25.26 -13.36 0.73
N PRO A 484 26.34 -13.14 -0.05
CA PRO A 484 26.48 -11.94 -0.86
C PRO A 484 26.15 -12.11 -2.34
N ALA A 485 25.81 -10.96 -2.96
CA ALA A 485 25.52 -10.82 -4.39
C ALA A 485 26.74 -11.15 -5.26
N MET A 486 26.62 -12.19 -6.07
CA MET A 486 27.61 -12.58 -7.08
C MET A 486 27.36 -11.80 -8.39
N LYS A 487 28.37 -11.05 -8.83
CA LYS A 487 28.41 -10.34 -10.12
C LYS A 487 28.68 -11.30 -11.29
N MET A 488 28.33 -10.84 -12.51
CA MET A 488 28.63 -11.34 -13.88
C MET A 488 27.44 -12.03 -14.58
N ASP A 489 27.20 -11.92 -15.89
CA ASP A 489 27.80 -11.22 -17.04
C ASP A 489 26.67 -10.94 -18.06
N LYS A 490 26.80 -9.90 -18.88
CA LYS A 490 25.79 -9.47 -19.86
C LYS A 490 25.98 -10.19 -21.20
N SER A 491 25.09 -11.11 -21.55
CA SER A 491 24.72 -11.29 -22.96
C SER A 491 23.38 -12.01 -23.15
N THR A 492 22.54 -11.38 -23.99
CA THR A 492 21.40 -11.94 -24.75
C THR A 492 20.16 -12.43 -23.99
N LEU A 493 19.25 -11.48 -23.72
CA LEU A 493 17.81 -11.46 -24.07
C LEU A 493 17.30 -10.08 -23.66
N GLU A 494 16.74 -9.32 -24.60
CA GLU A 494 16.27 -7.93 -24.37
C GLU A 494 15.02 -7.94 -23.47
N PHE A 495 15.26 -7.82 -22.18
CA PHE A 495 14.27 -7.38 -21.19
C PHE A 495 14.60 -5.92 -20.88
N THR A 496 13.65 -5.02 -21.12
CA THR A 496 13.79 -3.62 -20.71
C THR A 496 13.44 -3.54 -19.22
N HIS A 497 14.44 -3.19 -18.40
CA HIS A 497 14.22 -2.81 -17.01
C HIS A 497 14.43 -1.31 -16.92
N SER A 498 13.38 -0.56 -16.59
CA SER A 498 13.50 0.79 -16.04
C SER A 498 13.84 0.66 -14.56
N THR A 499 15.14 0.57 -14.25
CA THR A 499 15.63 0.77 -12.88
C THR A 499 15.74 2.26 -12.63
N GLU A 500 14.71 2.89 -12.10
CA GLU A 500 14.84 4.25 -11.59
C GLU A 500 15.48 4.22 -10.21
N SER A 501 16.65 4.87 -10.16
CA SER A 501 17.37 5.26 -8.95
C SER A 501 16.83 6.63 -8.56
N GLY A 502 16.24 6.74 -7.37
CA GLY A 502 15.71 7.99 -6.80
C GLY A 502 15.11 7.76 -5.42
#